data_AF-A0A9K3D692-F1
#
_entry.id   AF-A0A9K3D692-F1
#
_cell.length_a   1.000
_cell.length_b   1.000
_cell.length_c   1.000
_cell.angle_alpha   90.00
_cell.angle_beta   90.00
_cell.angle_gamma   90.00
#
_symmetry.space_group_name_H-M   'P 1'
#
loop_
_entity.id
_entity.type
_entity.pdbx_description
1 polymer ?
#
loop_
_entity_poly.entity_id
_entity_poly.type
_entity_poly.pdbx_seq_one_letter_code
_entity_poly.pdbx_strand_id
1 'polypeptide(L)'
;GIERLYIVKPVASSRGRGIRLISKKEQLPDDHALVQRYIVHPFLINGLKFDLRMYVLVTSIDPLRVYLYPEGLVRFATHQYKPSCKNAKDRSMHLTNYSINR
;
A
#
# COMPACT_ATOMS: atom_id res chain seq x y z
N GLY A 1 7.06 16.38 14.82
CA GLY A 1 7.13 14.99 14.33
C GLY A 1 6.01 14.76 13.33
N ILE A 2 6.21 13.87 12.35
CA ILE A 2 5.14 13.51 11.39
C ILE A 2 3.97 12.93 12.21
N GLU A 3 2.78 13.53 12.11
CA GLU A 3 1.58 13.00 12.77
C GLU A 3 1.31 11.56 12.32
N ARG A 4 0.70 10.75 13.20
CA ARG A 4 0.35 9.36 12.85
C ARG A 4 -0.62 9.35 11.67
N LEU A 5 -0.15 8.83 10.54
CA LEU A 5 -0.96 8.58 9.35
C LEU A 5 -1.57 7.18 9.40
N TYR A 6 -2.76 7.07 8.85
CA TYR A 6 -3.48 5.81 8.62
C TYR A 6 -3.82 5.70 7.14
N ILE A 7 -3.93 4.48 6.65
CA ILE A 7 -4.40 4.18 5.30
C ILE A 7 -5.78 3.55 5.39
N VAL A 8 -6.73 4.16 4.69
CA VAL A 8 -8.11 3.67 4.56
C VAL A 8 -8.19 2.86 3.27
N LYS A 9 -8.74 1.66 3.36
CA LYS A 9 -8.94 0.76 2.22
C LYS A 9 -10.41 0.34 2.15
N PRO A 10 -11.12 0.61 1.05
CA PRO A 10 -12.47 0.10 0.87
C PRO A 10 -12.49 -1.43 0.87
N VAL A 11 -13.53 -2.03 1.46
CA VAL A 11 -13.72 -3.49 1.44
C VAL A 11 -13.94 -3.96 0.00
N ALA A 12 -13.42 -5.15 -0.33
CA ALA A 12 -13.60 -5.80 -1.64
C ALA A 12 -13.21 -4.97 -2.88
N SER A 13 -12.32 -3.98 -2.74
CA SER A 13 -11.83 -3.16 -3.85
C SER A 13 -10.46 -3.60 -4.36
N SER A 14 -10.08 -3.11 -5.56
CA SER A 14 -8.82 -3.44 -6.22
C SER A 14 -8.24 -2.24 -6.97
N ARG A 15 -7.01 -2.38 -7.49
CA ARG A 15 -6.31 -1.36 -8.30
C ARG A 15 -6.06 -0.03 -7.58
N GLY A 16 -6.05 -0.04 -6.25
CA GLY A 16 -5.85 1.15 -5.43
C GLY A 16 -7.00 2.16 -5.47
N ARG A 17 -8.19 1.76 -5.96
CA ARG A 17 -9.39 2.62 -5.99
C ARG A 17 -9.90 2.89 -4.58
N GLY A 18 -10.17 4.16 -4.29
CA GLY A 18 -10.67 4.62 -3.00
C GLY A 18 -9.67 4.56 -1.83
N ILE A 19 -8.44 4.07 -2.07
CA ILE A 19 -7.39 4.08 -1.04
C ILE A 19 -6.90 5.51 -0.83
N ARG A 20 -6.91 5.94 0.43
CA ARG A 20 -6.45 7.27 0.84
C ARG A 20 -5.72 7.21 2.17
N LEU A 21 -4.82 8.16 2.40
CA LEU A 21 -4.25 8.39 3.71
C LEU A 21 -5.09 9.40 4.46
N ILE A 22 -5.22 9.20 5.77
CA ILE A 22 -5.86 10.12 6.69
C ILE A 22 -4.95 10.35 7.90
N SER A 23 -4.99 11.56 8.45
CA SER A 23 -4.42 11.88 9.76
C SER A 23 -5.41 11.55 10.89
N LYS A 24 -4.95 11.56 12.15
CA LYS A 24 -5.82 11.35 13.33
C LYS A 24 -6.92 12.42 13.46
N LYS A 25 -6.74 13.60 12.86
CA LYS A 25 -7.68 14.73 12.94
C LYS A 25 -8.80 14.65 11.91
N GLU A 26 -8.66 13.79 10.90
CA GLU A 26 -9.67 13.60 9.88
C GLU A 26 -10.74 12.63 10.37
N GLN A 27 -11.98 12.87 9.93
CA GLN A 27 -13.11 12.01 10.25
C GLN A 27 -12.91 10.62 9.63
N LEU A 28 -13.23 9.59 10.41
CA LEU A 28 -13.24 8.22 9.93
C LEU A 28 -14.30 8.06 8.83
N PRO A 29 -14.10 7.16 7.86
CA PRO A 29 -15.13 6.86 6.88
C PRO A 29 -16.39 6.28 7.56
N ASP A 30 -17.56 6.72 7.10
CA ASP A 30 -18.86 6.19 7.56
C ASP A 30 -19.18 4.80 6.95
N ASP A 31 -18.50 4.45 5.84
CA ASP A 31 -18.65 3.19 5.11
C ASP A 31 -17.83 2.02 5.69
N HIS A 32 -18.17 0.80 5.26
CA HIS A 32 -17.36 -0.41 5.49
C HIS A 32 -15.96 -0.28 4.86
N ALA A 33 -14.98 0.12 5.67
CA ALA A 33 -13.58 0.26 5.27
C ALA A 33 -12.62 -0.26 6.35
N LEU A 34 -11.46 -0.76 5.92
CA LEU A 34 -10.36 -1.08 6.82
C LEU A 34 -9.51 0.16 7.05
N VAL A 35 -9.30 0.51 8.32
CA VAL A 35 -8.35 1.54 8.74
C VAL A 35 -7.10 0.84 9.28
N GLN A 36 -5.95 1.10 8.66
CA GLN A 36 -4.68 0.49 9.04
C GLN A 36 -3.63 1.56 9.34
N ARG A 37 -2.81 1.36 10.36
CA ARG A 37 -1.64 2.23 10.60
C ARG A 37 -0.75 2.26 9.37
N TYR A 38 -0.44 3.47 8.88
CA TYR A 38 0.43 3.61 7.72
C TYR A 38 1.90 3.43 8.10
N ILE A 39 2.65 2.71 7.26
CA ILE A 39 4.10 2.58 7.39
C ILE A 39 4.73 3.86 6.80
N VAL A 40 5.06 4.80 7.68
CA VAL A 40 5.63 6.11 7.33
C VAL A 40 7.11 6.03 6.95
N HIS A 41 7.82 5.00 7.41
CA HIS A 41 9.26 4.82 7.17
C HIS A 41 9.49 3.50 6.41
N PRO A 42 9.04 3.37 5.15
CA PRO A 42 9.35 2.22 4.33
C PRO A 42 10.82 2.23 3.92
N PHE A 43 11.35 1.06 3.59
CA PHE A 43 12.63 0.98 2.87
C PHE A 43 12.45 1.59 1.46
N LEU A 44 13.45 2.34 1.00
CA LEU A 44 13.44 3.06 -0.26
C LEU A 44 14.58 2.58 -1.15
N ILE A 45 14.34 2.52 -2.44
CA ILE A 45 15.39 2.35 -3.46
C ILE A 45 15.36 3.62 -4.31
N ASN A 46 16.51 4.30 -4.41
CA ASN A 46 16.64 5.58 -5.13
C ASN A 46 15.62 6.64 -4.70
N GLY A 47 15.25 6.63 -3.42
CA GLY A 47 14.26 7.54 -2.82
C GLY A 47 12.80 7.24 -3.20
N LEU A 48 12.53 6.17 -3.95
CA LEU A 48 11.18 5.73 -4.31
C LEU A 48 10.69 4.65 -3.35
N LYS A 49 9.41 4.77 -2.99
CA LYS A 49 8.70 3.71 -2.29
C LYS A 49 8.41 2.57 -3.26
N PHE A 50 8.48 1.34 -2.79
CA PHE A 50 8.09 0.16 -3.58
C PHE A 50 7.40 -0.89 -2.74
N ASP A 51 6.80 -1.87 -3.42
CA ASP A 51 6.37 -3.13 -2.82
C ASP A 51 6.83 -4.33 -3.66
N LEU A 52 6.83 -5.51 -3.04
CA LEU A 52 7.13 -6.77 -3.71
C LEU A 52 5.85 -7.55 -3.96
N ARG A 53 5.62 -7.95 -5.21
CA ARG A 53 4.64 -8.95 -5.57
C ARG A 53 5.32 -10.31 -5.68
N MET A 54 5.06 -11.15 -4.69
CA MET A 54 5.44 -12.56 -4.71
C MET A 54 4.27 -13.41 -5.21
N TYR A 55 4.57 -14.50 -5.92
CA TYR A 55 3.57 -15.44 -6.41
C TYR A 55 3.63 -16.73 -5.61
N VAL A 56 2.48 -17.20 -5.13
CA VAL A 56 2.36 -18.39 -4.30
C VAL A 56 1.36 -19.35 -4.94
N LEU A 57 1.72 -20.63 -5.07
CA LEU A 57 0.87 -21.70 -5.54
C LEU A 57 0.48 -22.60 -4.36
N VAL A 58 -0.83 -22.72 -4.10
CA VAL A 58 -1.37 -23.68 -3.14
C VAL A 58 -1.95 -24.86 -3.93
N THR A 59 -1.42 -26.06 -3.71
CA THR A 59 -1.84 -27.28 -4.46
C THR A 59 -2.69 -28.21 -3.62
N SER A 60 -2.63 -28.09 -2.30
CA SER A 60 -3.39 -28.93 -1.37
C SER A 60 -3.58 -28.16 -0.07
N ILE A 61 -4.76 -28.33 0.54
CA ILE A 61 -5.10 -27.73 1.83
C ILE A 61 -4.99 -28.75 2.97
N ASP A 62 -5.12 -30.04 2.65
CA ASP A 62 -4.98 -31.14 3.60
C ASP A 62 -4.40 -32.38 2.89
N PRO A 63 -3.09 -32.68 3.05
CA PRO A 63 -2.11 -31.89 3.80
C PRO A 63 -1.77 -30.59 3.08
N LEU A 64 -1.55 -29.50 3.82
CA LEU A 64 -1.20 -28.20 3.25
C LEU A 64 0.09 -28.27 2.41
N ARG A 65 0.01 -27.88 1.13
CA ARG A 65 1.16 -27.76 0.21
C ARG A 65 1.17 -26.40 -0.47
N VAL A 66 2.21 -25.61 -0.18
CA VAL A 66 2.38 -24.22 -0.64
C VAL A 66 3.76 -24.06 -1.24
N TYR A 67 3.84 -23.42 -2.41
CA TYR A 67 5.08 -23.18 -3.16
C TYR A 67 5.23 -21.69 -3.45
N LEU A 68 6.43 -21.16 -3.25
CA LEU A 68 6.81 -19.80 -3.64
C LEU A 68 7.47 -19.85 -5.02
N TYR A 69 6.97 -19.06 -5.97
CA TYR A 69 7.63 -18.91 -7.27
C TYR A 69 8.94 -18.12 -7.10
N PRO A 70 10.05 -18.51 -7.77
CA PRO A 70 11.36 -17.88 -7.56
C PRO A 70 11.41 -16.42 -8.04
N GLU A 71 10.57 -16.06 -9.00
CA GLU A 71 10.48 -14.69 -9.51
C GLU A 71 9.28 -13.93 -8.94
N GLY A 72 9.38 -12.61 -8.95
CA GLY A 72 8.34 -11.69 -8.51
C GLY A 72 8.47 -10.35 -9.20
N LEU A 73 7.60 -9.41 -8.85
CA LEU A 73 7.65 -8.04 -9.39
C LEU A 73 7.97 -7.05 -8.28
N VAL A 74 8.88 -6.12 -8.57
CA VAL A 74 9.07 -4.91 -7.75
C VAL A 74 8.22 -3.81 -8.35
N ARG A 75 7.32 -3.22 -7.56
CA ARG A 75 6.41 -2.19 -8.03
C ARG A 75 6.73 -0.88 -7.35
N PHE A 76 7.25 0.06 -8.13
CA PHE A 76 7.66 1.37 -7.64
C PHE A 76 6.51 2.38 -7.68
N ALA A 77 6.53 3.31 -6.73
CA ALA A 77 5.87 4.59 -6.87
C ALA A 77 6.67 5.47 -7.85
N THR A 78 6.02 6.46 -8.46
CA THR A 78 6.66 7.34 -9.44
C THR A 78 7.19 8.64 -8.83
N HIS A 79 6.68 9.02 -7.66
CA HIS A 79 7.14 10.23 -6.96
C HIS A 79 8.10 9.90 -5.81
N GLN A 80 9.09 10.77 -5.61
CA GLN A 80 10.07 10.69 -4.52
C GLN A 80 9.40 10.69 -3.15
N TYR A 81 9.78 9.76 -2.29
CA TYR A 81 9.14 9.55 -1.00
C TYR A 81 9.67 10.53 0.05
N LYS A 82 8.88 11.58 0.33
CA LYS A 82 9.19 12.60 1.34
C LYS A 82 7.94 12.87 2.20
N PRO A 83 7.56 11.97 3.13
CA PRO A 83 6.25 12.00 3.75
C PRO A 83 6.05 13.25 4.63
N SER A 84 4.90 13.90 4.50
CA SER A 84 4.45 15.02 5.33
C SER A 84 2.92 15.04 5.42
N CYS A 85 2.35 15.73 6.42
CA CYS A 85 0.89 15.85 6.50
C CYS A 85 0.28 16.55 5.27
N LYS A 86 1.07 17.37 4.54
CA LYS A 86 0.61 18.12 3.37
C LYS A 86 0.51 17.25 2.11
N ASN A 87 1.30 16.18 2.01
CA ASN A 87 1.34 15.33 0.82
C ASN A 87 0.68 13.96 1.00
N ALA A 88 -0.07 13.75 2.08
CA ALA A 88 -0.88 12.54 2.28
C ALA A 88 -1.85 12.25 1.10
N LYS A 89 -2.22 13.28 0.33
CA LYS A 89 -3.06 13.17 -0.87
C LYS A 89 -2.29 12.75 -2.14
N ASP A 90 -0.95 12.78 -2.13
CA ASP A 90 -0.12 12.34 -3.26
C ASP A 90 -0.12 10.81 -3.36
N ARG A 91 -1.03 10.31 -4.19
CA ARG A 91 -1.21 8.87 -4.40
C ARG A 91 -0.04 8.24 -5.15
N SER A 92 0.64 8.98 -6.02
CA SER A 92 1.78 8.49 -6.82
C SER A 92 3.07 8.37 -5.99
N MET A 93 3.12 9.03 -4.83
CA MET A 93 4.17 8.83 -3.83
C MET A 93 3.85 7.66 -2.87
N HIS A 94 2.61 7.60 -2.42
CA HIS A 94 2.24 6.73 -1.30
C HIS A 94 1.76 5.33 -1.70
N LEU A 95 1.25 5.17 -2.93
CA LEU A 95 0.73 3.93 -3.48
C LEU A 95 1.62 3.49 -4.64
N THR A 96 1.84 2.18 -4.74
CA THR A 96 2.77 1.52 -5.68
C THR A 96 2.02 0.73 -6.75
N ASN A 97 0.70 0.89 -6.83
CA ASN A 97 -0.13 0.20 -7.81
C ASN A 97 0.20 0.68 -9.22
N TYR A 98 0.39 -0.25 -10.17
CA TYR A 98 0.59 0.07 -11.59
C TYR A 98 -0.54 0.91 -12.19
N SER A 99 -1.78 0.68 -11.77
CA SER A 99 -2.94 1.48 -12.19
C SER A 99 -2.90 2.94 -11.76
N ILE A 100 -2.04 3.28 -10.79
CA ILE A 100 -1.83 4.65 -10.28
C ILE A 100 -0.54 5.23 -10.86
N ASN A 101 0.49 4.40 -11.05
CA ASN A 101 1.85 4.78 -11.44
C ASN A 101 2.19 4.24 -12.84
N ARG A 102 1.41 4.62 -13.86
CA ARG A 102 1.75 4.30 -15.25
C ARG A 102 3.00 5.05 -15.70
#